data_AF-A0A261A2P4-F1
#
_entry.id   AF-A0A261A2P4-F1
#
_cell.length_a   1.000
_cell.length_b   1.000
_cell.length_c   1.000
_cell.angle_alpha   90.00
_cell.angle_beta   90.00
_cell.angle_gamma   90.00
#
_symmetry.space_group_name_H-M   'P 1'
#
loop_
_entity.id
_entity.type
_entity.pdbx_description
1 polymer ?
#
loop_
_entity_poly.entity_id
_entity_poly.type
_entity_poly.pdbx_seq_one_letter_code
_entity_poly.pdbx_strand_id
1 'polypeptide(L)'
;MLKIYGKVSNVDLEGTVDPDCVQTCFEASDCILAFFDTSGREDPIYWKSSGNTFSFQKCVGDWKMFRRSNPEITVCMQVYGMRSGVNQTEATRFCEEMGYRVTGVATVDESRWLKNGVRNCTGQSNSKCNIFNWSDGYTVGVEALTLDNAALSSYNQPAPENCLGVTWISRRPSISLNDMPCGTGSGGDLGVACGYRMLA
;
A
#
# COMPACT_ATOMS: atom_id res chain seq x y z
N MET A 1 -17.67 -27.55 -18.22
CA MET A 1 -16.45 -26.71 -18.32
C MET A 1 -15.46 -27.18 -17.26
N LEU A 2 -14.33 -27.75 -17.67
CA LEU A 2 -13.23 -28.08 -16.75
C LEU A 2 -12.37 -26.82 -16.57
N LYS A 3 -12.07 -26.43 -15.33
CA LYS A 3 -11.12 -25.35 -15.04
C LYS A 3 -9.76 -25.98 -14.77
N ILE A 4 -8.75 -25.59 -15.55
CA ILE A 4 -7.38 -26.08 -15.43
C ILE A 4 -6.49 -24.89 -15.08
N TYR A 5 -5.63 -25.03 -14.07
CA TYR A 5 -4.67 -24.01 -13.67
C TYR A 5 -3.28 -24.42 -14.16
N GLY A 6 -2.56 -23.52 -14.83
CA GLY A 6 -1.25 -23.82 -15.40
C GLY A 6 -0.39 -22.56 -15.60
N LYS A 7 0.92 -22.76 -15.69
CA LYS A 7 1.90 -21.73 -16.03
C LYS A 7 2.19 -21.83 -17.52
N VAL A 8 1.93 -20.78 -18.29
CA VAL A 8 2.35 -20.70 -19.70
C VAL A 8 3.80 -20.22 -19.74
N SER A 9 4.66 -20.96 -20.43
CA SER A 9 6.07 -20.62 -20.64
C SER A 9 6.42 -20.79 -22.11
N ASN A 10 7.24 -19.89 -22.66
CA ASN A 10 7.76 -19.92 -24.04
C ASN A 10 6.70 -19.74 -25.15
N VAL A 11 5.80 -18.76 -25.03
CA VAL A 11 4.87 -18.39 -26.11
C VAL A 11 5.04 -16.93 -26.47
N ASP A 12 5.32 -16.68 -27.73
CA ASP A 12 5.25 -15.35 -28.35
C ASP A 12 3.78 -14.95 -28.51
N LEU A 13 3.39 -13.83 -27.90
CA LEU A 13 2.06 -13.24 -28.10
C LEU A 13 2.12 -12.10 -29.11
N GLU A 14 2.89 -12.25 -30.18
CA GLU A 14 2.76 -11.37 -31.35
C GLU A 14 1.57 -11.82 -32.19
N GLY A 15 0.47 -11.06 -32.08
CA GLY A 15 -0.76 -11.35 -32.81
C GLY A 15 -1.70 -10.15 -32.78
N THR A 16 -2.63 -10.13 -33.73
CA THR A 16 -3.74 -9.19 -33.71
C THR A 16 -4.66 -9.56 -32.56
N VAL A 17 -5.12 -8.56 -31.79
CA VAL A 17 -6.11 -8.78 -30.73
C VAL A 17 -7.40 -9.27 -31.41
N ASP A 18 -7.76 -10.52 -31.15
CA ASP A 18 -9.04 -11.07 -31.59
C ASP A 18 -10.13 -10.65 -30.60
N PRO A 19 -11.09 -9.78 -31.01
CA PRO A 19 -12.18 -9.36 -30.14
C PRO A 19 -13.13 -10.50 -29.76
N ASP A 20 -13.16 -11.58 -30.56
CA ASP A 20 -13.96 -12.78 -30.34
C ASP A 20 -13.10 -13.95 -29.82
N CYS A 21 -11.93 -13.65 -29.21
CA CYS A 21 -10.93 -14.66 -28.82
C CYS A 21 -11.50 -15.79 -27.96
N VAL A 22 -12.55 -15.53 -27.18
CA VAL A 22 -13.23 -16.56 -26.39
C VAL A 22 -13.89 -17.61 -27.29
N GLN A 23 -14.59 -17.16 -28.33
CA GLN A 23 -15.27 -18.03 -29.29
C GLN A 23 -14.25 -18.69 -30.22
N THR A 24 -13.31 -17.92 -30.78
CA THR A 24 -12.27 -18.44 -31.68
C THR A 24 -11.39 -19.50 -30.99
N CYS A 25 -10.99 -19.25 -29.74
CA CYS A 25 -10.19 -20.20 -28.97
C CYS A 25 -10.98 -21.45 -28.59
N PHE A 26 -12.30 -21.33 -28.38
CA PHE A 26 -13.17 -22.48 -28.10
C PHE A 26 -13.28 -23.43 -29.30
N GLU A 27 -13.26 -22.89 -30.52
CA GLU A 27 -13.34 -23.66 -31.76
C GLU A 27 -11.99 -24.23 -32.22
N ALA A 28 -10.88 -23.70 -31.71
CA ALA A 28 -9.52 -24.14 -32.05
C ALA A 28 -9.01 -25.26 -31.11
N SER A 29 -8.61 -26.39 -31.69
CA SER A 29 -8.16 -27.57 -30.93
C SER A 29 -6.79 -27.41 -30.25
N ASP A 30 -6.02 -26.40 -30.66
CA ASP A 30 -4.66 -26.09 -30.18
C ASP A 30 -4.61 -24.79 -29.36
N CYS A 31 -5.77 -24.20 -29.04
CA CYS A 31 -5.84 -22.96 -28.28
C CYS A 31 -6.06 -23.20 -26.78
N ILE A 32 -5.35 -22.44 -25.94
CA ILE A 32 -5.54 -22.42 -24.48
C ILE A 32 -5.91 -21.01 -24.05
N LEU A 33 -7.14 -20.85 -23.56
CA LEU A 33 -7.65 -19.57 -23.08
C LEU A 33 -7.30 -19.35 -21.60
N ALA A 34 -6.54 -18.29 -21.30
CA ALA A 34 -6.21 -17.89 -19.93
C ALA A 34 -7.03 -16.66 -19.52
N PHE A 35 -7.87 -16.81 -18.49
CA PHE A 35 -8.57 -15.71 -17.87
C PHE A 35 -7.85 -15.30 -16.59
N PHE A 36 -7.45 -14.03 -16.48
CA PHE A 36 -7.11 -13.47 -15.18
C PHE A 36 -8.37 -12.86 -14.61
N ASP A 37 -8.90 -13.49 -13.56
CA ASP A 37 -10.10 -13.02 -12.87
C ASP A 37 -9.90 -11.56 -12.42
N THR A 38 -10.54 -10.60 -13.09
CA THR A 38 -10.56 -9.18 -12.75
C THR A 38 -11.76 -8.80 -11.87
N SER A 39 -12.62 -9.76 -11.51
CA SER A 39 -13.82 -9.46 -10.74
C SER A 39 -13.45 -8.96 -9.34
N GLY A 40 -13.66 -7.65 -9.12
CA GLY A 40 -13.39 -6.94 -7.86
C GLY A 40 -12.08 -6.15 -7.80
N ARG A 41 -11.34 -5.95 -8.90
CA ARG A 41 -9.99 -5.33 -8.85
C ARG A 41 -9.96 -3.93 -9.48
N GLU A 42 -9.43 -2.96 -8.74
CA GLU A 42 -9.22 -1.57 -9.21
C GLU A 42 -7.79 -1.29 -9.72
N ASP A 43 -6.81 -2.18 -9.45
CA ASP A 43 -5.41 -1.92 -9.78
C ASP A 43 -5.06 -2.37 -11.21
N PRO A 44 -4.63 -1.47 -12.10
CA PRO A 44 -4.18 -1.84 -13.45
C PRO A 44 -2.91 -2.71 -13.40
N ILE A 45 -2.92 -3.83 -14.13
CA ILE A 45 -1.75 -4.69 -14.31
C ILE A 45 -0.96 -4.18 -15.52
N TYR A 46 0.26 -3.70 -15.27
CA TYR A 46 1.16 -3.24 -16.32
C TYR A 46 2.08 -4.39 -16.78
N TRP A 47 2.02 -4.68 -18.08
CA TRP A 47 2.87 -5.69 -18.71
C TRP A 47 4.14 -5.04 -19.26
N LYS A 48 5.26 -5.74 -19.10
CA LYS A 48 6.55 -5.41 -19.70
C LYS A 48 6.88 -6.50 -20.73
N SER A 49 7.03 -6.11 -21.99
CA SER A 49 7.57 -6.98 -23.02
C SER A 49 9.10 -6.95 -22.98
N SER A 50 9.72 -8.11 -23.20
CA SER A 50 11.16 -8.24 -23.36
C SER A 50 11.44 -9.38 -24.34
N GLY A 51 11.64 -9.04 -25.61
CA GLY A 51 11.63 -10.02 -26.70
C GLY A 51 10.31 -10.78 -26.70
N ASN A 52 10.40 -12.11 -26.66
CA ASN A 52 9.27 -13.03 -26.81
C ASN A 52 8.61 -13.37 -25.46
N THR A 53 8.81 -12.53 -24.44
CA THR A 53 8.30 -12.76 -23.09
C THR A 53 7.59 -11.52 -22.59
N PHE A 54 6.39 -11.72 -22.05
CA PHE A 54 5.67 -10.72 -21.28
C PHE A 54 5.81 -11.05 -19.79
N SER A 55 6.28 -10.09 -19.01
CA SER A 55 6.30 -10.17 -17.56
C SER A 55 5.39 -9.10 -16.98
N PHE A 56 4.76 -9.41 -15.86
CA PHE A 56 4.10 -8.42 -15.04
C PHE A 56 4.56 -8.65 -13.61
N GLN A 57 4.59 -7.60 -12.83
CA GLN A 57 4.80 -7.72 -11.40
C GLN A 57 3.50 -7.41 -10.68
N LYS A 58 3.24 -8.14 -9.60
CA LYS A 58 2.04 -7.98 -8.78
C LYS A 58 2.41 -8.20 -7.32
N CYS A 59 1.66 -7.54 -6.44
CA CYS A 59 1.76 -7.80 -5.02
C CYS A 59 1.38 -9.24 -4.65
N VAL A 60 1.88 -9.70 -3.50
CA VAL A 60 1.53 -11.00 -2.93
C VAL A 60 0.04 -11.00 -2.60
N GLY A 61 -0.67 -12.04 -3.03
CA GLY A 61 -2.11 -12.18 -2.78
C GLY A 61 -2.94 -11.03 -3.37
N ASP A 62 -3.65 -10.35 -2.47
CA ASP A 62 -4.61 -9.27 -2.73
C ASP A 62 -4.14 -7.91 -2.20
N TRP A 63 -2.85 -7.78 -1.85
CA TRP A 63 -2.28 -6.53 -1.38
C TRP A 63 -2.43 -5.43 -2.43
N LYS A 64 -2.81 -4.23 -1.98
CA LYS A 64 -3.00 -3.06 -2.86
C LYS A 64 -1.66 -2.56 -3.37
N MET A 65 -1.62 -2.20 -4.64
CA MET A 65 -0.42 -1.70 -5.30
C MET A 65 -0.48 -0.18 -5.47
N PHE A 66 0.58 0.52 -5.06
CA PHE A 66 0.76 1.95 -5.31
C PHE A 66 2.03 2.20 -6.11
N ARG A 67 1.93 3.07 -7.11
CA ARG A 67 3.09 3.58 -7.84
C ARG A 67 3.39 4.98 -7.36
N ARG A 68 4.59 5.17 -6.81
CA ARG A 68 5.12 6.46 -6.39
C ARG A 68 6.00 7.01 -7.48
N SER A 69 6.02 8.33 -7.64
CA SER A 69 6.86 9.03 -8.61
C SER A 69 8.16 9.57 -7.99
N ASN A 70 8.26 9.63 -6.66
CA ASN A 70 9.41 10.20 -5.96
C ASN A 70 9.80 9.36 -4.72
N PRO A 71 10.81 8.46 -4.82
CA PRO A 71 11.39 7.96 -6.06
C PRO A 71 10.38 7.12 -6.85
N GLU A 72 10.67 6.82 -8.12
CA GLU A 72 9.85 5.89 -8.89
C GLU A 72 9.97 4.47 -8.30
N ILE A 73 8.97 4.07 -7.52
CA ILE A 73 8.89 2.75 -6.90
C ILE A 73 7.45 2.24 -6.90
N THR A 74 7.31 0.92 -6.89
CA THR A 74 6.04 0.25 -6.62
C THR A 74 6.05 -0.28 -5.19
N VAL A 75 5.03 0.06 -4.42
CA VAL A 75 4.84 -0.40 -3.03
C VAL A 75 3.58 -1.23 -2.95
N CYS A 76 3.66 -2.34 -2.24
CA CYS A 76 2.54 -3.22 -1.94
C CYS A 76 2.17 -3.05 -0.48
N MET A 77 0.88 -2.92 -0.20
CA MET A 77 0.40 -2.61 1.14
C MET A 77 -0.83 -3.47 1.50
N GLN A 78 -0.98 -3.81 2.78
CA GLN A 78 -2.15 -4.50 3.31
C GLN A 78 -2.47 -4.01 4.72
N VAL A 79 -3.76 -3.91 5.03
CA VAL A 79 -4.26 -3.49 6.34
C VAL A 79 -4.86 -4.70 7.07
N TYR A 80 -4.44 -4.88 8.31
CA TYR A 80 -4.92 -5.93 9.18
C TYR A 80 -5.71 -5.31 10.32
N GLY A 81 -6.99 -5.68 10.43
CA GLY A 81 -7.83 -5.29 11.55
C GLY A 81 -7.44 -6.02 12.82
N MET A 82 -7.41 -5.30 13.94
CA MET A 82 -6.97 -5.81 15.24
C MET A 82 -8.13 -5.79 16.23
N ARG A 83 -8.20 -6.81 17.11
CA ARG A 83 -9.31 -6.97 18.07
C ARG A 83 -9.26 -5.95 19.21
N SER A 84 -8.08 -5.41 19.50
CA SER A 84 -7.82 -4.40 20.52
C SER A 84 -6.86 -3.36 19.95
N GLY A 85 -6.81 -2.17 20.57
CA GLY A 85 -5.85 -1.14 20.20
C GLY A 85 -4.43 -1.71 20.21
N VAL A 86 -3.69 -1.48 19.12
CA VAL A 86 -2.31 -1.96 18.94
C VAL A 86 -1.37 -0.80 19.06
N ASN A 87 -0.35 -0.96 19.90
CA ASN A 87 0.67 0.06 20.02
C ASN A 87 1.74 -0.06 18.91
N GLN A 88 2.60 0.95 18.80
CA GLN A 88 3.62 1.00 17.76
C GLN A 88 4.57 -0.21 17.76
N THR A 89 5.01 -0.66 18.94
CA THR A 89 5.93 -1.80 19.06
C THR A 89 5.27 -3.09 18.60
N GLU A 90 4.00 -3.29 18.98
CA GLU A 90 3.21 -4.43 18.55
C GLU A 90 2.94 -4.41 17.04
N ALA A 91 2.62 -3.23 16.48
CA ALA A 91 2.41 -3.06 15.04
C ALA A 91 3.69 -3.38 14.25
N THR A 92 4.84 -2.87 14.69
CA THR A 92 6.15 -3.17 14.09
C THR A 92 6.44 -4.66 14.12
N ARG A 93 6.33 -5.28 15.30
CA ARG A 93 6.57 -6.73 15.46
C ARG A 93 5.64 -7.55 14.56
N PHE A 94 4.36 -7.19 14.48
CA PHE A 94 3.38 -7.89 13.66
C PHE A 94 3.77 -7.92 12.17
N CYS A 95 4.18 -6.77 11.61
CA CYS A 95 4.62 -6.74 10.21
C CYS A 95 5.94 -7.49 10.00
N GLU A 96 6.89 -7.34 10.93
CA GLU A 96 8.21 -7.98 10.84
C GLU A 96 8.15 -9.51 10.96
N GLU A 97 7.27 -10.06 11.80
CA GLU A 97 7.03 -11.51 11.92
C GLU A 97 6.52 -12.12 10.60
N MET A 98 5.87 -11.34 9.75
CA MET A 98 5.47 -11.74 8.39
C MET A 98 6.55 -11.46 7.32
N GLY A 99 7.69 -10.89 7.69
CA GLY A 99 8.75 -10.50 6.77
C GLY A 99 8.53 -9.15 6.07
N TYR A 100 7.62 -8.32 6.59
CA TYR A 100 7.27 -7.00 6.05
C TYR A 100 7.60 -5.89 7.05
N ARG A 101 7.27 -4.64 6.71
CA ARG A 101 7.44 -3.49 7.61
C ARG A 101 6.13 -2.75 7.79
N VAL A 102 5.98 -2.03 8.90
CA VAL A 102 4.95 -0.99 9.02
C VAL A 102 5.22 0.04 7.93
N THR A 103 4.28 0.21 7.01
CA THR A 103 4.48 1.01 5.81
C THR A 103 4.20 2.48 6.07
N GLY A 104 5.01 3.36 5.47
CA GLY A 104 4.78 4.78 5.44
C GLY A 104 3.77 5.20 4.37
N VAL A 105 3.30 6.43 4.49
CA VAL A 105 2.27 7.02 3.62
C VAL A 105 2.89 8.18 2.86
N ALA A 106 3.14 8.00 1.57
CA ALA A 106 3.77 9.02 0.73
C ALA A 106 2.76 10.04 0.20
N THR A 107 1.59 9.57 -0.27
CA THR A 107 0.61 10.40 -0.98
C THR A 107 -0.71 10.54 -0.23
N VAL A 108 -1.52 11.54 -0.61
CA VAL A 108 -2.88 11.70 -0.06
C VAL A 108 -3.77 10.50 -0.41
N ASP A 109 -3.64 9.93 -1.60
CA ASP A 109 -4.42 8.75 -1.99
C ASP A 109 -4.00 7.52 -1.18
N GLU A 110 -2.70 7.35 -0.95
CA GLU A 110 -2.20 6.35 0.00
C GLU A 110 -2.76 6.61 1.38
N SER A 111 -2.84 7.84 1.88
CA SER A 111 -3.38 8.13 3.23
C SER A 111 -4.90 7.94 3.37
N ARG A 112 -5.63 8.11 2.28
CA ARG A 112 -7.08 7.85 2.24
C ARG A 112 -7.35 6.36 2.23
N TRP A 113 -6.45 5.59 1.61
CA TRP A 113 -6.54 4.14 1.52
C TRP A 113 -5.94 3.43 2.74
N LEU A 114 -4.71 3.78 3.12
CA LEU A 114 -3.99 3.29 4.29
C LEU A 114 -4.43 4.03 5.52
N LYS A 115 -4.54 3.24 6.59
CA LYS A 115 -4.74 3.79 7.91
C LYS A 115 -3.55 3.59 8.89
N ASN A 116 -2.38 4.28 8.77
CA ASN A 116 -1.39 4.68 9.86
C ASN A 116 0.01 5.24 9.39
N GLY A 117 0.86 5.82 10.30
CA GLY A 117 2.27 6.29 10.06
C GLY A 117 3.16 6.64 11.33
N VAL A 118 4.37 7.25 11.21
CA VAL A 118 5.27 7.61 12.36
C VAL A 118 6.12 8.89 12.07
N ARG A 119 6.44 9.75 13.07
CA ARG A 119 7.28 10.97 12.96
C ARG A 119 8.64 10.82 13.67
N ASN A 120 9.63 11.64 13.30
CA ASN A 120 10.89 11.75 14.03
C ASN A 120 11.29 13.23 14.22
N CYS A 121 11.03 13.79 15.40
CA CYS A 121 11.42 15.17 15.75
C CYS A 121 12.52 15.15 16.81
N THR A 122 13.78 14.95 16.41
CA THR A 122 14.93 15.20 17.28
C THR A 122 15.36 16.66 17.15
N GLY A 123 15.13 17.46 18.19
CA GLY A 123 15.70 18.81 18.32
C GLY A 123 14.72 19.97 18.05
N GLN A 124 14.27 20.59 19.15
CA GLN A 124 13.90 22.00 19.34
C GLN A 124 13.07 22.76 18.27
N SER A 125 11.91 23.24 18.74
CA SER A 125 11.29 24.55 18.43
C SER A 125 11.12 24.91 16.96
N ASN A 126 10.46 24.06 16.19
CA ASN A 126 9.72 24.48 15.01
C ASN A 126 8.26 24.10 15.20
N SER A 127 7.36 25.09 15.17
CA SER A 127 5.91 24.93 15.34
C SER A 127 5.22 24.09 14.24
N LYS A 128 6.02 23.48 13.36
CA LYS A 128 5.64 22.68 12.19
C LYS A 128 6.74 21.66 11.90
N CYS A 129 7.03 20.73 12.80
CA CYS A 129 8.00 19.65 12.52
C CYS A 129 7.44 18.72 11.41
N ASN A 130 7.38 19.17 10.16
CA ASN A 130 6.86 18.38 9.04
C ASN A 130 7.89 17.37 8.53
N ILE A 131 8.89 17.02 9.36
CA ILE A 131 9.95 16.09 9.02
C ILE A 131 9.58 14.74 9.65
N PHE A 132 9.22 13.80 8.80
CA PHE A 132 8.85 12.44 9.18
C PHE A 132 9.93 11.49 8.70
N ASN A 133 10.38 10.61 9.59
CA ASN A 133 11.27 9.53 9.23
C ASN A 133 10.47 8.24 9.18
N TRP A 134 10.44 7.61 8.01
CA TRP A 134 9.66 6.43 7.76
C TRP A 134 10.48 5.18 8.12
N SER A 135 9.93 4.28 8.93
CA SER A 135 10.61 3.06 9.40
C SER A 135 10.79 2.00 8.30
N ASP A 136 10.07 2.14 7.20
CA ASP A 136 10.03 1.17 6.12
C ASP A 136 11.25 1.20 5.18
N GLY A 137 12.05 2.27 5.24
CA GLY A 137 13.26 2.43 4.44
C GLY A 137 13.02 2.71 2.95
N TYR A 138 11.77 2.93 2.52
CA TYR A 138 11.43 3.22 1.12
C TYR A 138 10.41 4.34 0.94
N THR A 139 9.71 4.77 1.99
CA THR A 139 8.86 5.96 1.93
C THR A 139 9.72 7.21 2.09
N VAL A 140 9.46 8.18 1.21
CA VAL A 140 10.04 9.53 1.28
C VAL A 140 8.95 10.55 0.98
N GLY A 141 9.23 11.81 1.34
CA GLY A 141 8.31 12.91 1.08
C GLY A 141 7.26 13.13 2.17
N VAL A 142 6.45 14.15 1.94
CA VAL A 142 5.48 14.71 2.91
C VAL A 142 4.17 15.10 2.21
N GLU A 143 3.89 14.58 1.01
CA GLU A 143 2.74 15.01 0.20
C GLU A 143 1.41 14.67 0.88
N ALA A 144 1.36 13.60 1.67
CA ALA A 144 0.21 13.26 2.49
C ALA A 144 -0.05 14.27 3.65
N LEU A 145 0.91 15.13 3.99
CA LEU A 145 0.90 15.95 5.21
C LEU A 145 0.42 17.39 4.94
N THR A 146 -0.60 17.53 4.11
CA THR A 146 -1.26 18.81 3.85
C THR A 146 -2.21 19.17 5.01
N LEU A 147 -2.50 20.47 5.17
CA LEU A 147 -3.44 20.94 6.20
C LEU A 147 -4.86 20.37 6.04
N ASP A 148 -5.23 20.00 4.81
CA ASP A 148 -6.56 19.46 4.49
C ASP A 148 -6.66 17.95 4.75
N ASN A 149 -5.52 17.26 4.87
CA ASN A 149 -5.43 15.81 5.01
C ASN A 149 -4.85 15.35 6.36
N ALA A 150 -4.03 16.17 7.02
CA ALA A 150 -3.36 15.84 8.27
C ALA A 150 -3.66 16.88 9.38
N ALA A 151 -4.18 16.40 10.51
CA ALA A 151 -4.28 17.16 11.74
C ALA A 151 -3.00 16.97 12.55
N LEU A 152 -2.06 17.91 12.42
CA LEU A 152 -0.78 17.87 13.13
C LEU A 152 -0.78 18.95 14.21
N SER A 153 -0.95 18.55 15.47
CA SER A 153 -1.01 19.46 16.62
C SER A 153 0.38 19.73 17.21
N SER A 154 1.29 18.78 17.06
CA SER A 154 2.62 18.70 17.68
C SER A 154 2.62 18.74 19.21
N TYR A 155 1.45 18.84 19.87
CA TYR A 155 1.34 18.99 21.32
C TYR A 155 -0.10 18.75 21.82
N ASN A 156 -0.34 17.60 22.45
CA ASN A 156 -1.37 17.47 23.47
C ASN A 156 -0.72 16.86 24.73
N GLN A 157 -0.69 17.61 25.83
CA GLN A 157 -0.17 17.13 27.11
C GLN A 157 -0.81 15.78 27.49
N PRO A 158 -0.06 14.84 28.11
CA PRO A 158 1.24 14.98 28.75
C PRO A 158 2.47 14.51 27.94
N ALA A 159 2.31 14.07 26.68
CA ALA A 159 3.40 13.51 25.88
C ALA A 159 3.45 14.13 24.47
N PRO A 160 4.65 14.28 23.87
CA PRO A 160 4.76 14.78 22.51
C PRO A 160 4.16 13.79 21.50
N GLU A 161 3.34 14.31 20.58
CA GLU A 161 2.69 13.56 19.50
C GLU A 161 3.67 13.41 18.32
N ASN A 162 4.54 12.41 18.42
CA ASN A 162 5.62 12.13 17.47
C ASN A 162 5.38 10.86 16.64
N CYS A 163 4.18 10.31 16.63
CA CYS A 163 3.78 9.20 15.75
C CYS A 163 2.58 9.62 14.90
N LEU A 164 2.30 8.97 13.77
CA LEU A 164 1.09 9.25 12.99
C LEU A 164 0.09 8.12 13.12
N GLY A 165 -1.08 8.41 13.63
CA GLY A 165 -2.23 7.57 13.36
C GLY A 165 -2.82 7.98 12.01
N VAL A 166 -3.48 7.04 11.34
CA VAL A 166 -4.58 7.45 10.48
C VAL A 166 -5.84 7.33 11.28
N THR A 167 -6.63 8.36 11.14
CA THR A 167 -7.81 8.57 11.94
C THR A 167 -9.01 8.76 11.04
N TRP A 168 -10.17 8.67 11.66
CA TRP A 168 -11.40 9.16 11.10
C TRP A 168 -11.98 10.18 12.07
N ILE A 169 -11.99 11.45 11.67
CA ILE A 169 -12.59 12.51 12.46
C ILE A 169 -13.95 12.83 11.85
N SER A 170 -15.05 12.39 12.47
CA SER A 170 -16.41 12.57 11.93
C SER A 170 -16.76 14.03 11.62
N ARG A 171 -16.15 15.00 12.30
CA ARG A 171 -16.34 16.44 12.07
C ARG A 171 -15.42 17.04 11.00
N ARG A 172 -14.41 16.29 10.53
CA ARG A 172 -13.42 16.68 9.52
C ARG A 172 -13.09 15.47 8.62
N PRO A 173 -14.03 15.04 7.76
CA PRO A 173 -13.88 13.78 6.99
C PRO A 173 -12.77 13.83 5.94
N SER A 174 -12.23 15.01 5.62
CA SER A 174 -11.06 15.16 4.75
C SER A 174 -9.75 14.79 5.45
N ILE A 175 -9.71 14.84 6.79
CA ILE A 175 -8.53 14.50 7.58
C ILE A 175 -8.45 12.99 7.68
N SER A 176 -7.38 12.44 7.12
CA SER A 176 -7.02 11.04 7.23
C SER A 176 -5.85 10.82 8.18
N LEU A 177 -4.97 11.80 8.42
CA LEU A 177 -3.80 11.64 9.28
C LEU A 177 -3.93 12.46 10.56
N ASN A 178 -3.44 11.93 11.68
CA ASN A 178 -3.35 12.63 12.95
C ASN A 178 -2.05 12.29 13.65
N ASP A 179 -1.40 13.25 14.28
CA ASP A 179 -0.29 12.93 15.16
C ASP A 179 -0.77 12.40 16.52
N MET A 180 -0.01 11.49 17.11
CA MET A 180 -0.34 10.82 18.37
C MET A 180 0.93 10.49 19.16
N PRO A 181 0.83 10.24 20.48
CA PRO A 181 1.96 9.79 21.27
C PRO A 181 2.49 8.45 20.76
N CYS A 182 3.81 8.30 20.73
CA CYS A 182 4.43 7.03 20.37
C CYS A 182 4.32 5.99 21.49
N GLY A 183 4.34 4.72 21.10
CA GLY A 183 4.56 3.60 22.01
C GLY A 183 3.38 3.14 22.87
N THR A 184 2.49 4.00 23.36
CA THR A 184 1.39 3.55 24.24
C THR A 184 0.13 3.16 23.49
N GLY A 185 -0.05 3.66 22.26
CA GLY A 185 -1.33 3.57 21.55
C GLY A 185 -2.41 4.38 22.29
N SER A 186 -3.43 4.81 21.56
CA SER A 186 -4.61 5.47 22.12
C SER A 186 -5.63 4.47 22.71
N GLY A 187 -5.42 3.17 22.49
CA GLY A 187 -6.42 2.12 22.71
C GLY A 187 -7.48 2.05 21.59
N GLY A 188 -7.53 3.06 20.70
CA GLY A 188 -8.41 3.14 19.53
C GLY A 188 -7.73 2.77 18.21
N ASP A 189 -6.45 2.41 18.23
CA ASP A 189 -5.67 2.04 17.04
C ASP A 189 -5.98 0.60 16.62
N LEU A 190 -7.13 0.41 15.95
CA LEU A 190 -7.71 -0.90 15.65
C LEU A 190 -7.14 -1.58 14.39
N GLY A 191 -5.96 -1.19 13.93
CA GLY A 191 -5.39 -1.77 12.73
C GLY A 191 -3.90 -1.49 12.54
N VAL A 192 -3.28 -2.36 11.73
CA VAL A 192 -1.87 -2.26 11.36
C VAL A 192 -1.77 -2.27 9.83
N ALA A 193 -1.00 -1.34 9.28
CA ALA A 193 -0.67 -1.27 7.88
C ALA A 193 0.73 -1.81 7.63
N CYS A 194 0.83 -2.94 6.93
CA CYS A 194 2.12 -3.51 6.52
C CYS A 194 2.37 -3.24 5.03
N GLY A 195 3.64 -3.15 4.65
CA GLY A 195 4.02 -2.90 3.26
C GLY A 195 5.43 -3.32 2.92
N TYR A 196 5.69 -3.46 1.62
CA TYR A 196 7.01 -3.71 1.07
C TYR A 196 7.19 -3.03 -0.30
N ARG A 197 8.44 -2.68 -0.61
CA ARG A 197 8.82 -2.23 -1.95
C ARG A 197 8.98 -3.43 -2.86
N MET A 198 8.33 -3.40 -4.02
CA MET A 198 8.54 -4.36 -5.09
C MET A 198 9.93 -4.14 -5.68
N LEU A 199 10.76 -5.20 -5.69
CA LEU A 199 12.07 -5.16 -6.33
C LEU A 199 11.87 -5.34 -7.85
N ALA A 200 12.57 -4.51 -8.63
CA ALA A 200 12.59 -4.59 -10.09
C ALA A 200 13.25 -5.88 -10.58
#